data_AF-Q1IQG8-F1
#
_entry.id   AF-Q1IQG8-F1
#
_cell.length_a   1.000
_cell.length_b   1.000
_cell.length_c   1.000
_cell.angle_alpha   90.00
_cell.angle_beta   90.00
_cell.angle_gamma   90.00
#
_symmetry.space_group_name_H-M   'P 1'
#
loop_
_entity.id
_entity.type
_entity.pdbx_description
1 polymer ?
#
loop_
_entity_poly.entity_id
_entity_poly.type
_entity_poly.pdbx_seq_one_letter_code
_entity_poly.pdbx_strand_id
1 'polypeptide(L)'
;MAKCEQCGAEFSNWFGDVKHRCPKCEQQAAAPQQPPPQVLLPDGTLSPAPVQRTLPAPIVTRILIGINVAVFLAMVLLTRQFVEFDTPTALRWGADYGPATASGEWWRMLTSMFLHGGILHILVNMFALRNLGYTAELFYGRKNFLIIYMLSGFGGSAATLLWRPDSVSVGASGAIFGVAGALAAMVYFKKLPVDRALLKRDIGSIGAVIFYNLLIGAALPIINNAAHVGGLVAGAILGFTLPAMIFRTEREKSNSSGTIAIGIVIALIVAIGITGHQKLAAEEELYRADKAYEAGKKSEALQHLERAAAMHPETFTANFMIGAIYLDEGQPEKAVPFLEKAVQLQPENRAAKQALDRARNSLNK
;
A
#
# COMPACT_ATOMS: atom_id res chain seq x y z
N MET A 1 -17.46 14.95 49.23
CA MET A 1 -16.01 14.73 49.00
C MET A 1 -15.64 13.36 49.56
N ALA A 2 -14.72 12.65 48.94
CA ALA A 2 -14.23 11.36 49.43
C ALA A 2 -12.98 11.57 50.29
N LYS A 3 -12.76 10.71 51.30
CA LYS A 3 -11.52 10.69 52.09
C LYS A 3 -10.56 9.65 51.53
N CYS A 4 -9.31 10.03 51.35
CA CYS A 4 -8.26 9.11 50.92
C CYS A 4 -7.92 8.12 52.02
N GLU A 5 -7.90 6.82 51.72
CA GLU A 5 -7.53 5.78 52.71
C GLU A 5 -6.06 5.85 53.13
N GLN A 6 -5.19 6.40 52.28
CA GLN A 6 -3.75 6.43 52.53
C GLN A 6 -3.28 7.66 53.32
N CYS A 7 -3.94 8.81 53.19
CA CYS A 7 -3.51 10.04 53.86
C CYS A 7 -4.64 10.82 54.56
N GLY A 8 -5.88 10.34 54.51
CA GLY A 8 -7.04 10.96 55.15
C GLY A 8 -7.53 12.25 54.49
N ALA A 9 -6.85 12.76 53.46
CA ALA A 9 -7.22 14.01 52.79
C ALA A 9 -8.57 13.89 52.05
N GLU A 10 -9.37 14.94 52.14
CA GLU A 10 -10.62 15.05 51.38
C GLU A 10 -10.35 15.50 49.93
N PHE A 11 -11.00 14.85 48.97
CA PHE A 11 -10.88 15.18 47.55
C PHE A 11 -12.20 14.99 46.80
N SER A 12 -12.34 15.67 45.66
CA SER A 12 -13.50 15.56 44.79
C SER A 12 -13.46 14.27 43.96
N ASN A 13 -14.52 13.46 44.01
CA ASN A 13 -14.64 12.19 43.27
C ASN A 13 -15.73 12.25 42.18
N TRP A 14 -15.77 13.34 41.40
CA TRP A 14 -16.88 13.70 40.51
C TRP A 14 -17.34 12.62 39.52
N PHE A 15 -16.48 11.63 39.21
CA PHE A 15 -16.76 10.58 38.22
C PHE A 15 -16.97 9.16 38.79
N GLY A 16 -17.15 9.00 40.10
CA GLY A 16 -17.55 7.70 40.67
C GLY A 16 -16.56 6.54 40.49
N ASP A 17 -15.33 6.81 40.06
CA ASP A 17 -14.28 5.79 40.01
C ASP A 17 -13.96 5.28 41.42
N VAL A 18 -13.87 3.96 41.56
CA VAL A 18 -13.62 3.17 42.79
C VAL A 18 -12.22 3.40 43.39
N LYS A 19 -11.59 4.54 43.11
CA LYS A 19 -10.22 4.83 43.55
C LYS A 19 -10.24 5.32 44.99
N HIS A 20 -9.81 4.43 45.89
CA HIS A 20 -9.63 4.65 47.32
C HIS A 20 -8.46 5.61 47.69
N ARG A 21 -7.81 6.26 46.71
CA ARG A 21 -6.64 7.14 46.92
C ARG A 21 -6.82 8.49 46.22
N CYS A 22 -6.34 9.56 46.86
CA CYS A 22 -6.33 10.89 46.26
C CYS A 22 -5.25 11.01 45.16
N PRO A 23 -5.37 11.98 44.24
CA PRO A 23 -4.42 12.18 43.13
C PRO A 23 -2.96 12.33 43.59
N LYS A 24 -2.73 12.92 44.77
CA LYS A 24 -1.38 13.10 45.33
C LYS A 24 -0.75 11.77 45.75
N CYS A 25 -1.50 10.91 46.44
CA CYS A 25 -1.02 9.58 46.81
C CYS A 25 -0.90 8.65 45.60
N GLU A 26 -1.74 8.84 44.59
CA GLU A 26 -1.66 8.08 43.33
C GLU A 26 -0.41 8.47 42.52
N GLN A 27 -0.08 9.77 42.46
CA GLN A 27 1.18 10.26 41.86
C GLN A 27 2.42 9.78 42.62
N GLN A 28 2.35 9.71 43.96
CA GLN A 28 3.45 9.16 44.76
C GLN A 28 3.62 7.65 44.57
N ALA A 29 2.52 6.90 44.39
CA ALA A 29 2.57 5.49 44.04
C ALA A 29 3.08 5.25 42.60
N ALA A 30 2.83 6.20 41.69
CA ALA A 30 3.31 6.19 40.32
C ALA A 30 4.72 6.77 40.13
N ALA A 31 5.33 7.33 41.18
CA ALA A 31 6.72 7.77 41.15
C ALA A 31 7.63 6.55 40.88
N PRO A 32 8.74 6.71 40.12
CA PRO A 32 9.63 5.60 39.83
C PRO A 32 10.20 5.06 41.16
N GLN A 33 9.73 3.88 41.55
CA GLN A 33 10.36 3.13 42.63
C GLN A 33 11.83 2.92 42.25
N GLN A 34 12.74 3.14 43.20
CA GLN A 34 14.13 2.74 43.01
C GLN A 34 14.16 1.27 42.58
N PRO A 35 15.00 0.89 41.60
CA PRO A 35 15.10 -0.49 41.17
C PRO A 35 15.32 -1.38 42.41
N PRO A 36 14.65 -2.54 42.52
CA PRO A 36 14.78 -3.39 43.69
C PRO A 36 16.27 -3.70 43.93
N PRO A 37 16.75 -3.60 45.18
CA PRO A 37 18.15 -3.85 45.50
C PRO A 37 18.54 -5.26 45.05
N GLN A 38 19.76 -5.40 44.54
CA GLN A 38 20.28 -6.71 44.13
C GLN A 38 20.30 -7.64 45.35
N VAL A 39 19.66 -8.81 45.23
CA VAL A 39 19.56 -9.80 46.31
C VAL A 39 20.76 -10.73 46.25
N LEU A 40 21.39 -11.01 47.39
CA LEU A 40 22.45 -12.03 47.50
C LEU A 40 21.83 -13.43 47.32
N LEU A 41 22.30 -14.17 46.32
CA LEU A 41 21.86 -15.52 45.99
C LEU A 41 22.54 -16.55 46.92
N PRO A 42 21.98 -17.76 47.08
CA PRO A 42 22.53 -18.80 47.97
C PRO A 42 23.96 -19.26 47.63
N ASP A 43 24.42 -19.01 46.40
CA ASP A 43 25.77 -19.29 45.93
C ASP A 43 26.78 -18.15 46.20
N GLY A 44 26.35 -17.11 46.92
CA GLY A 44 27.17 -15.94 47.25
C GLY A 44 27.25 -14.89 46.13
N THR A 45 26.57 -15.09 45.01
CA THR A 45 26.54 -14.11 43.91
C THR A 45 25.41 -13.09 44.09
N LEU A 46 25.56 -11.88 43.55
CA LEU A 46 24.47 -10.90 43.53
C LEU A 46 23.53 -11.18 42.36
N SER A 47 22.23 -11.04 42.61
CA SER A 47 21.21 -11.11 41.57
C SER A 47 21.53 -10.08 40.47
N PRO A 48 21.34 -10.44 39.18
CA PRO A 48 21.64 -9.53 38.08
C PRO A 48 20.84 -8.23 38.25
N ALA A 49 21.49 -7.09 38.01
CA ALA A 49 20.82 -5.79 38.04
C ALA A 49 19.57 -5.85 37.15
N PRO A 50 18.43 -5.27 37.58
CA PRO A 50 17.29 -5.13 36.69
C PRO A 50 17.75 -4.32 35.47
N VAL A 51 17.85 -5.00 34.32
CA VAL A 51 18.23 -4.36 33.06
C VAL A 51 17.06 -3.46 32.66
N GLN A 52 17.17 -2.16 32.93
CA GLN A 52 16.31 -1.16 32.31
C GLN A 52 16.63 -1.16 30.81
N ARG A 53 15.94 -2.02 30.06
CA ARG A 53 16.00 -2.00 28.60
C ARG A 53 15.30 -0.74 28.13
N THR A 54 16.05 0.33 27.91
CA THR A 54 15.55 1.49 27.16
C THR A 54 15.15 1.01 25.77
N LEU A 55 13.87 1.14 25.43
CA LEU A 55 13.39 0.82 24.10
C LEU A 55 14.16 1.68 23.08
N PRO A 56 14.66 1.09 21.98
CA PRO A 56 15.39 1.86 20.98
C PRO A 56 14.49 2.95 20.42
N ALA A 57 15.02 4.17 20.32
CA ALA A 57 14.30 5.29 19.72
C ALA A 57 13.89 4.97 18.26
N PRO A 58 12.66 5.34 17.83
CA PRO A 58 12.17 5.10 16.48
C PRO A 58 12.74 6.13 15.50
N ILE A 59 14.01 5.98 15.18
CA ILE A 59 14.79 6.94 14.38
C ILE A 59 14.30 6.93 12.93
N VAL A 60 14.06 5.76 12.33
CA VAL A 60 13.65 5.66 10.92
C VAL A 60 12.29 6.32 10.72
N THR A 61 11.34 6.07 11.63
CA THR A 61 10.01 6.69 11.56
C THR A 61 10.11 8.21 11.65
N ARG A 62 10.95 8.75 12.54
CA ARG A 62 11.17 10.21 12.65
C ARG A 62 11.80 10.79 11.39
N ILE A 63 12.77 10.09 10.78
CA ILE A 63 13.39 10.51 9.52
C ILE A 63 12.36 10.55 8.39
N LEU A 64 11.56 9.50 8.24
CA LEU A 64 10.51 9.44 7.22
C LEU A 64 9.50 10.58 7.40
N ILE A 65 9.03 10.83 8.63
CA ILE A 65 8.15 11.97 8.92
C ILE A 65 8.84 13.29 8.54
N GLY A 66 10.10 13.46 8.94
CA GLY A 66 10.89 14.66 8.63
C GLY A 66 11.01 14.91 7.13
N ILE A 67 11.28 13.88 6.32
CA ILE A 67 11.35 13.99 4.85
C ILE A 67 10.01 14.43 4.27
N ASN A 68 8.91 13.77 4.67
CA ASN A 68 7.56 14.11 4.20
C ASN A 68 7.19 15.57 4.52
N VAL A 69 7.48 16.02 5.74
CA VAL A 69 7.24 17.40 6.18
C VAL A 69 8.13 18.38 5.40
N ALA A 70 9.41 18.07 5.20
CA ALA A 70 10.32 18.92 4.46
C ALA A 70 9.90 19.10 2.99
N VAL A 71 9.52 18.01 2.32
CA VAL A 71 9.01 18.04 0.94
C VAL A 71 7.72 18.85 0.86
N PHE A 72 6.77 18.64 1.76
CA PHE A 72 5.53 19.41 1.80
C PHE A 72 5.79 20.91 2.02
N LEU A 73 6.66 21.27 2.96
CA LEU A 73 7.03 22.66 3.19
C LEU A 73 7.71 23.28 1.96
N ALA A 74 8.56 22.53 1.25
CA ALA A 74 9.16 23.00 0.01
C ALA A 74 8.09 23.25 -1.07
N MET A 75 7.10 22.36 -1.21
CA MET A 75 5.96 22.57 -2.11
C MET A 75 5.19 23.86 -1.74
N VAL A 76 4.86 24.06 -0.46
CA VAL A 76 4.17 25.26 0.02
C VAL A 76 4.96 26.53 -0.30
N LEU A 77 6.25 26.54 -0.01
CA LEU A 77 7.11 27.73 -0.20
C LEU A 77 7.25 28.12 -1.68
N LEU A 78 7.40 27.13 -2.56
CA LEU A 78 7.64 27.34 -3.98
C LEU A 78 6.36 27.62 -4.78
N THR A 79 5.22 27.11 -4.34
CA THR A 79 3.93 27.26 -5.06
C THR A 79 3.02 28.32 -4.43
N ARG A 80 3.27 28.70 -3.17
CA ARG A 80 2.40 29.53 -2.33
C ARG A 80 1.00 28.95 -2.10
N GLN A 81 0.81 27.65 -2.37
CA GLN A 81 -0.40 26.89 -2.05
C GLN A 81 -0.23 26.19 -0.70
N PHE A 82 -1.28 26.15 0.14
CA PHE A 82 -1.20 25.61 1.49
C PHE A 82 -2.27 24.57 1.81
N VAL A 83 -3.53 24.84 1.43
CA VAL A 83 -4.66 23.98 1.76
C VAL A 83 -4.63 22.72 0.90
N GLU A 84 -4.52 22.91 -0.42
CA GLU A 84 -4.49 21.86 -1.43
C GLU A 84 -3.54 22.26 -2.58
N PHE A 85 -2.93 21.27 -3.22
CA PHE A 85 -2.16 21.43 -4.46
C PHE A 85 -2.95 20.88 -5.63
N ASP A 86 -2.90 21.58 -6.76
CA ASP A 86 -3.53 21.12 -7.99
C ASP A 86 -2.76 19.94 -8.64
N THR A 87 -3.46 19.20 -9.50
CA THR A 87 -2.89 18.06 -10.22
C THR A 87 -1.64 18.41 -11.03
N PRO A 88 -1.58 19.53 -11.78
CA PRO A 88 -0.37 19.93 -12.50
C PRO A 88 0.83 20.15 -11.58
N THR A 89 0.63 20.74 -10.39
CA THR A 89 1.68 20.90 -9.39
C THR A 89 2.16 19.55 -8.87
N ALA A 90 1.23 18.67 -8.49
CA ALA A 90 1.57 17.33 -8.03
C ALA A 90 2.40 16.56 -9.08
N LEU A 91 2.00 16.61 -10.34
CA LEU A 91 2.73 15.96 -11.44
C LEU A 91 4.14 16.53 -11.64
N ARG A 92 4.32 17.86 -11.60
CA ARG A 92 5.65 18.49 -11.69
C ARG A 92 6.58 18.05 -10.55
N TRP A 93 6.03 17.79 -9.38
CA TRP A 93 6.78 17.36 -8.20
C TRP A 93 7.05 15.86 -8.12
N GLY A 94 6.51 15.07 -9.06
CA GLY A 94 6.75 13.63 -9.12
C GLY A 94 5.61 12.78 -8.57
N ALA A 95 4.36 13.25 -8.63
CA ALA A 95 3.20 12.40 -8.36
C ALA A 95 3.19 11.18 -9.29
N ASP A 96 2.66 10.08 -8.79
CA ASP A 96 2.51 8.84 -9.54
C ASP A 96 1.38 9.03 -10.55
N TYR A 97 1.64 8.67 -11.80
CA TYR A 97 0.71 8.79 -12.90
C TYR A 97 1.08 7.75 -13.95
N GLY A 98 0.16 6.83 -14.24
CA GLY A 98 0.44 5.62 -15.01
C GLY A 98 1.13 5.88 -16.35
N PRO A 99 0.61 6.77 -17.21
CA PRO A 99 1.25 7.11 -18.47
C PRO A 99 2.69 7.64 -18.34
N ALA A 100 2.98 8.46 -17.32
CA ALA A 100 4.33 8.97 -17.08
C ALA A 100 5.25 7.88 -16.50
N THR A 101 4.75 7.12 -15.52
CA THR A 101 5.48 6.01 -14.89
C THR A 101 5.84 4.93 -15.93
N ALA A 102 4.92 4.62 -16.85
CA ALA A 102 5.12 3.66 -17.92
C ALA A 102 6.03 4.17 -19.06
N SER A 103 6.18 5.48 -19.24
CA SER A 103 7.02 6.08 -20.30
C SER A 103 8.46 6.38 -19.86
N GLY A 104 8.90 5.82 -18.73
CA GLY A 104 10.29 5.89 -18.26
C GLY A 104 10.49 6.70 -16.98
N GLU A 105 9.45 7.36 -16.48
CA GLU A 105 9.51 8.11 -15.21
C GLU A 105 9.18 7.23 -13.99
N TRP A 106 9.73 6.01 -13.95
CA TRP A 106 9.48 5.00 -12.90
C TRP A 106 9.79 5.49 -11.48
N TRP A 107 10.68 6.49 -11.36
CA TRP A 107 11.02 7.15 -10.10
C TRP A 107 9.81 7.83 -9.44
N ARG A 108 8.72 8.10 -10.19
CA ARG A 108 7.45 8.62 -9.67
C ARG A 108 6.80 7.71 -8.63
N MET A 109 7.00 6.39 -8.74
CA MET A 109 6.55 5.42 -7.73
C MET A 109 7.22 5.68 -6.37
N LEU A 110 8.46 6.18 -6.38
CA LEU A 110 9.19 6.52 -5.16
C LEU A 110 8.85 7.93 -4.67
N THR A 111 8.88 8.93 -5.54
CA THR A 111 8.67 10.33 -5.12
C THR A 111 7.27 10.58 -4.62
N SER A 112 6.26 9.96 -5.24
CA SER A 112 4.85 10.08 -4.83
C SER A 112 4.60 9.67 -3.37
N MET A 113 5.39 8.73 -2.84
CA MET A 113 5.32 8.31 -1.43
C MET A 113 5.64 9.44 -0.44
N PHE A 114 6.29 10.52 -0.91
CA PHE A 114 6.70 11.65 -0.08
C PHE A 114 5.94 12.96 -0.38
N LEU A 115 5.12 12.96 -1.43
CA LEU A 115 4.27 14.10 -1.79
C LEU A 115 2.94 14.02 -1.06
N HIS A 116 2.31 15.16 -0.79
CA HIS A 116 0.98 15.20 -0.19
C HIS A 116 0.14 16.26 -0.88
N GLY A 117 -1.11 15.94 -1.17
CA GLY A 117 -2.04 16.81 -1.90
C GLY A 117 -2.58 18.00 -1.11
N GLY A 118 -2.32 18.09 0.21
CA GLY A 118 -2.83 19.18 1.04
C GLY A 118 -2.57 18.98 2.54
N ILE A 119 -2.93 19.98 3.35
CA ILE A 119 -2.62 20.01 4.78
C ILE A 119 -3.28 18.87 5.57
N LEU A 120 -4.57 18.61 5.35
CA LEU A 120 -5.28 17.54 6.04
C LEU A 120 -4.65 16.18 5.68
N HIS A 121 -4.29 16.01 4.41
CA HIS A 121 -3.70 14.79 3.90
C HIS A 121 -2.35 14.48 4.58
N ILE A 122 -1.44 15.46 4.70
CA ILE A 122 -0.17 15.24 5.41
C ILE A 122 -0.37 15.01 6.91
N LEU A 123 -1.27 15.75 7.57
CA LEU A 123 -1.50 15.58 9.01
C LEU A 123 -1.96 14.17 9.36
N VAL A 124 -2.93 13.64 8.61
CA VAL A 124 -3.46 12.28 8.81
C VAL A 124 -2.38 11.24 8.53
N ASN A 125 -1.60 11.38 7.46
CA ASN A 125 -0.52 10.44 7.15
C ASN A 125 0.58 10.46 8.21
N MET A 126 1.02 11.63 8.68
CA MET A 126 2.09 11.71 9.67
C MET A 126 1.62 11.22 11.05
N PHE A 127 0.35 11.45 11.40
CA PHE A 127 -0.26 10.85 12.58
C PHE A 127 -0.28 9.32 12.48
N ALA A 128 -0.73 8.76 11.35
CA ALA A 128 -0.77 7.32 11.15
C ALA A 128 0.64 6.69 11.13
N LEU A 129 1.58 7.30 10.40
CA LEU A 129 2.97 6.87 10.32
C LEU A 129 3.65 6.93 11.69
N ARG A 130 3.38 7.93 12.53
CA ARG A 130 3.93 7.98 13.89
C ARG A 130 3.43 6.79 14.72
N ASN A 131 2.13 6.55 14.76
CA ASN A 131 1.55 5.51 15.63
C ASN A 131 1.93 4.09 15.15
N LEU A 132 1.75 3.82 13.86
CA LEU A 132 2.05 2.51 13.27
C LEU A 132 3.55 2.30 13.08
N GLY A 133 4.26 3.32 12.60
CA GLY A 133 5.70 3.24 12.33
C GLY A 133 6.53 3.04 13.60
N TYR A 134 6.22 3.72 14.71
CA TYR A 134 6.93 3.49 15.98
C TYR A 134 6.76 2.05 16.46
N THR A 135 5.55 1.54 16.35
CA THR A 135 5.20 0.16 16.71
C THR A 135 5.94 -0.82 15.82
N ALA A 136 5.88 -0.65 14.50
CA ALA A 136 6.55 -1.52 13.55
C ALA A 136 8.08 -1.46 13.65
N GLU A 137 8.68 -0.28 13.83
CA GLU A 137 10.12 -0.13 14.03
C GLU A 137 10.60 -0.78 15.32
N LEU A 138 9.78 -0.75 16.38
CA LEU A 138 10.05 -1.46 17.62
C LEU A 138 10.04 -2.99 17.42
N PHE A 139 9.01 -3.51 16.73
CA PHE A 139 8.87 -4.96 16.55
C PHE A 139 9.83 -5.54 15.50
N TYR A 140 9.99 -4.89 14.35
CA TYR A 140 10.81 -5.40 13.25
C TYR A 140 12.26 -4.89 13.28
N GLY A 141 12.52 -3.81 14.02
CA GLY A 141 13.79 -3.12 13.96
C GLY A 141 13.91 -2.23 12.71
N ARG A 142 14.90 -1.33 12.74
CA ARG A 142 15.11 -0.26 11.75
C ARG A 142 15.15 -0.75 10.30
N LYS A 143 15.96 -1.77 10.03
CA LYS A 143 16.17 -2.30 8.67
C LYS A 143 14.90 -2.91 8.08
N ASN A 144 14.27 -3.83 8.81
CA ASN A 144 13.09 -4.54 8.30
C ASN A 144 11.88 -3.62 8.21
N PHE A 145 11.73 -2.68 9.16
CA PHE A 145 10.69 -1.64 9.05
C PHE A 145 10.86 -0.79 7.79
N LEU A 146 12.09 -0.34 7.49
CA LEU A 146 12.35 0.42 6.26
C LEU A 146 12.02 -0.39 5.01
N ILE A 147 12.40 -1.67 4.96
CA ILE A 147 12.08 -2.57 3.84
C ILE A 147 10.56 -2.69 3.67
N ILE A 148 9.82 -2.95 4.76
CA ILE A 148 8.36 -3.04 4.76
C ILE A 148 7.74 -1.75 4.22
N TYR A 149 8.17 -0.59 4.74
CA TYR A 149 7.65 0.71 4.31
C TYR A 149 7.90 0.94 2.82
N MET A 150 9.14 0.76 2.35
CA MET A 150 9.52 1.04 0.98
C MET A 150 8.82 0.11 -0.02
N LEU A 151 8.90 -1.21 0.19
CA LEU A 151 8.30 -2.17 -0.73
C LEU A 151 6.77 -2.12 -0.72
N SER A 152 6.15 -1.76 0.41
CA SER A 152 4.70 -1.55 0.42
C SER A 152 4.27 -0.30 -0.35
N GLY A 153 5.07 0.77 -0.30
CA GLY A 153 4.87 1.94 -1.15
C GLY A 153 4.92 1.58 -2.64
N PHE A 154 5.98 0.90 -3.07
CA PHE A 154 6.11 0.41 -4.44
C PHE A 154 5.00 -0.57 -4.84
N GLY A 155 4.58 -1.46 -3.93
CA GLY A 155 3.43 -2.36 -4.13
C GLY A 155 2.12 -1.60 -4.35
N GLY A 156 1.90 -0.51 -3.62
CA GLY A 156 0.76 0.38 -3.82
C GLY A 156 0.80 1.09 -5.18
N SER A 157 1.95 1.64 -5.57
CA SER A 157 2.12 2.26 -6.89
C SER A 157 1.94 1.27 -8.03
N ALA A 158 2.49 0.05 -7.91
CA ALA A 158 2.31 -0.98 -8.93
C ALA A 158 0.83 -1.38 -9.09
N ALA A 159 0.10 -1.56 -7.97
CA ALA A 159 -1.33 -1.82 -8.01
C ALA A 159 -2.12 -0.66 -8.65
N THR A 160 -1.71 0.58 -8.40
CA THR A 160 -2.30 1.77 -9.02
C THR A 160 -2.09 1.76 -10.53
N LEU A 161 -0.88 1.48 -11.00
CA LEU A 161 -0.55 1.40 -12.42
C LEU A 161 -1.43 0.38 -13.16
N LEU A 162 -1.77 -0.74 -12.52
CA LEU A 162 -2.59 -1.77 -13.13
C LEU A 162 -4.09 -1.43 -13.09
N TRP A 163 -4.61 -0.96 -11.96
CA TRP A 163 -6.06 -0.81 -11.74
C TRP A 163 -6.59 0.58 -12.05
N ARG A 164 -5.82 1.64 -11.80
CA ARG A 164 -6.21 3.03 -12.04
C ARG A 164 -5.04 3.85 -12.63
N PRO A 165 -4.54 3.51 -13.84
CA PRO A 165 -3.39 4.17 -14.42
C PRO A 165 -3.58 5.68 -14.61
N ASP A 166 -4.81 6.15 -14.86
CA ASP A 166 -5.11 7.58 -15.04
C ASP A 166 -5.20 8.37 -13.73
N SER A 167 -5.17 7.69 -12.58
CA SER A 167 -5.21 8.33 -11.28
C SER A 167 -3.87 8.99 -10.98
N VAL A 168 -3.88 10.31 -10.75
CA VAL A 168 -2.72 10.99 -10.16
C VAL A 168 -2.70 10.72 -8.67
N SER A 169 -1.63 10.11 -8.16
CA SER A 169 -1.52 9.67 -6.77
C SER A 169 -0.32 10.28 -6.06
N VAL A 170 -0.56 10.71 -4.82
CA VAL A 170 0.45 11.21 -3.88
C VAL A 170 0.13 10.65 -2.50
N GLY A 171 1.14 10.53 -1.64
CA GLY A 171 0.99 10.25 -0.22
C GLY A 171 1.72 9.00 0.24
N ALA A 172 2.17 9.05 1.49
CA ALA A 172 2.77 7.91 2.18
C ALA A 172 1.77 6.76 2.47
N SER A 173 0.48 6.98 2.21
CA SER A 173 -0.61 6.11 2.65
C SER A 173 -0.49 4.66 2.17
N GLY A 174 -0.06 4.38 0.94
CA GLY A 174 0.19 3.01 0.47
C GLY A 174 1.22 2.27 1.35
N ALA A 175 2.33 2.94 1.68
CA ALA A 175 3.34 2.40 2.59
C ALA A 175 2.80 2.20 4.02
N ILE A 176 2.02 3.16 4.53
CA ILE A 176 1.40 3.09 5.86
C ILE A 176 0.41 1.93 5.96
N PHE A 177 -0.41 1.71 4.93
CA PHE A 177 -1.29 0.55 4.84
C PHE A 177 -0.50 -0.76 4.85
N GLY A 178 0.65 -0.80 4.18
CA GLY A 178 1.55 -1.95 4.29
C GLY A 178 2.15 -2.16 5.66
N VAL A 179 2.53 -1.08 6.37
CA VAL A 179 2.93 -1.19 7.78
C VAL A 179 1.79 -1.75 8.64
N ALA A 180 0.55 -1.31 8.41
CA ALA A 180 -0.62 -1.85 9.09
C ALA A 180 -0.83 -3.35 8.78
N GLY A 181 -0.69 -3.75 7.50
CA GLY A 181 -0.76 -5.14 7.06
C GLY A 181 0.33 -6.01 7.67
N ALA A 182 1.55 -5.48 7.77
CA ALA A 182 2.67 -6.17 8.40
C ALA A 182 2.41 -6.42 9.90
N LEU A 183 1.95 -5.40 10.62
CA LEU A 183 1.58 -5.53 12.03
C LEU A 183 0.43 -6.50 12.24
N ALA A 184 -0.61 -6.44 11.40
CA ALA A 184 -1.73 -7.39 11.46
C ALA A 184 -1.27 -8.83 11.20
N ALA A 185 -0.42 -9.05 10.19
CA ALA A 185 0.15 -10.36 9.88
C ALA A 185 1.05 -10.88 11.02
N MET A 186 1.88 -10.01 11.61
CA MET A 186 2.68 -10.38 12.79
C MET A 186 1.78 -10.87 13.90
N VAL A 187 0.78 -10.07 14.24
CA VAL A 187 -0.09 -10.33 15.38
C VAL A 187 -0.90 -11.61 15.18
N TYR A 188 -1.38 -11.85 13.95
CA TYR A 188 -2.18 -13.03 13.65
C TYR A 188 -1.34 -14.32 13.56
N PHE A 189 -0.19 -14.27 12.90
CA PHE A 189 0.58 -15.47 12.57
C PHE A 189 1.75 -15.74 13.51
N LYS A 190 2.36 -14.70 14.10
CA LYS A 190 3.45 -14.89 15.06
C LYS A 190 2.84 -15.09 16.44
N LYS A 191 3.24 -16.19 17.10
CA LYS A 191 2.79 -16.54 18.45
C LYS A 191 3.42 -15.60 19.48
N LEU A 192 2.95 -14.36 19.52
CA LEU A 192 3.39 -13.34 20.47
C LEU A 192 3.06 -13.79 21.91
N PRO A 193 4.01 -13.66 22.86
CA PRO A 193 3.78 -13.96 24.27
C PRO A 193 3.02 -12.81 24.95
N VAL A 194 1.84 -12.49 24.41
CA VAL A 194 0.98 -11.38 24.83
C VAL A 194 -0.41 -11.93 25.11
N ASP A 195 -1.12 -11.32 26.07
CA ASP A 195 -2.51 -11.65 26.37
C ASP A 195 -3.37 -11.60 25.10
N ARG A 196 -4.07 -12.70 24.84
CA ARG A 196 -4.95 -12.88 23.66
C ARG A 196 -6.11 -11.88 23.64
N ALA A 197 -6.58 -11.40 24.80
CA ALA A 197 -7.63 -10.39 24.88
C ALA A 197 -7.14 -9.03 24.39
N LEU A 198 -5.95 -8.60 24.84
CA LEU A 198 -5.29 -7.37 24.36
C LEU A 198 -4.99 -7.47 22.86
N LEU A 199 -4.49 -8.63 22.42
CA LEU A 199 -4.20 -8.90 21.03
C LEU A 199 -5.42 -8.74 20.12
N LYS A 200 -6.57 -9.30 20.51
CA LYS A 200 -7.83 -9.17 19.75
C LYS A 200 -8.30 -7.73 19.66
N ARG A 201 -8.17 -6.95 20.75
CA ARG A 201 -8.53 -5.53 20.77
C ARG A 201 -7.66 -4.73 19.80
N ASP A 202 -6.35 -4.96 19.81
CA ASP A 202 -5.40 -4.22 18.99
C ASP A 202 -5.55 -4.58 17.50
N ILE A 203 -5.78 -5.85 17.14
CA ILE A 203 -6.17 -6.26 15.77
C ILE A 203 -7.49 -5.61 15.37
N GLY A 204 -8.49 -5.64 16.25
CA GLY A 204 -9.80 -5.04 15.98
C GLY A 204 -9.70 -3.55 15.68
N SER A 205 -8.84 -2.83 16.42
CA SER A 205 -8.59 -1.41 16.18
C SER A 205 -7.86 -1.16 14.85
N ILE A 206 -6.79 -1.91 14.56
CA ILE A 206 -6.07 -1.81 13.27
C ILE A 206 -7.00 -2.14 12.10
N GLY A 207 -7.77 -3.23 12.23
CA GLY A 207 -8.75 -3.67 11.24
C GLY A 207 -9.86 -2.64 11.01
N ALA A 208 -10.38 -2.03 12.07
CA ALA A 208 -11.37 -0.96 11.96
C ALA A 208 -10.80 0.27 11.23
N VAL A 209 -9.57 0.69 11.56
CA VAL A 209 -8.91 1.82 10.88
C VAL A 209 -8.71 1.52 9.39
N ILE A 210 -8.21 0.33 9.05
CA ILE A 210 -8.06 -0.11 7.65
C ILE A 210 -9.43 -0.07 6.95
N PHE A 211 -10.44 -0.69 7.55
CA PHE A 211 -11.79 -0.80 6.99
C PHE A 211 -12.41 0.57 6.72
N TYR A 212 -12.41 1.47 7.72
CA TYR A 212 -12.99 2.80 7.55
C TYR A 212 -12.24 3.63 6.50
N ASN A 213 -10.90 3.56 6.45
CA ASN A 213 -10.15 4.30 5.41
C ASN A 213 -10.44 3.76 3.99
N LEU A 214 -10.54 2.44 3.81
CA LEU A 214 -10.91 1.85 2.51
C LEU A 214 -12.36 2.17 2.13
N LEU A 215 -13.28 2.18 3.09
CA LEU A 215 -14.69 2.54 2.87
C LEU A 215 -14.82 4.01 2.45
N ILE A 216 -14.14 4.92 3.15
CA ILE A 216 -14.08 6.33 2.77
C ILE A 216 -13.44 6.47 1.38
N GLY A 217 -12.38 5.71 1.09
CA GLY A 217 -11.74 5.74 -0.21
C GLY A 217 -12.56 5.16 -1.35
N ALA A 218 -13.50 4.26 -1.05
CA ALA A 218 -14.48 3.79 -2.02
C ALA A 218 -15.55 4.86 -2.31
N ALA A 219 -15.85 5.72 -1.34
CA ALA A 219 -16.81 6.81 -1.48
C ALA A 219 -16.21 8.08 -2.11
N LEU A 220 -14.89 8.30 -1.97
CA LEU A 220 -14.20 9.51 -2.42
C LEU A 220 -13.13 9.16 -3.48
N PRO A 221 -13.37 9.43 -4.79
CA PRO A 221 -12.48 9.04 -5.89
C PRO A 221 -11.04 9.59 -5.81
N ILE A 222 -10.84 10.67 -5.06
CA ILE A 222 -9.53 11.29 -4.77
C ILE A 222 -8.62 10.38 -3.95
N ILE A 223 -9.20 9.40 -3.23
CA ILE A 223 -8.45 8.43 -2.43
C ILE A 223 -8.14 7.21 -3.30
N ASN A 224 -6.86 6.83 -3.31
CA ASN A 224 -6.39 5.74 -4.13
C ASN A 224 -6.42 4.40 -3.39
N ASN A 225 -7.57 3.72 -3.42
CA ASN A 225 -7.72 2.39 -2.83
C ASN A 225 -6.85 1.31 -3.48
N ALA A 226 -6.47 1.47 -4.76
CA ALA A 226 -5.55 0.53 -5.40
C ALA A 226 -4.18 0.56 -4.69
N ALA A 227 -3.68 1.76 -4.39
CA ALA A 227 -2.46 1.93 -3.61
C ALA A 227 -2.56 1.35 -2.20
N HIS A 228 -3.69 1.56 -1.52
CA HIS A 228 -3.90 1.05 -0.16
C HIS A 228 -3.93 -0.48 -0.12
N VAL A 229 -4.66 -1.12 -1.04
CA VAL A 229 -4.76 -2.57 -1.13
C VAL A 229 -3.42 -3.19 -1.53
N GLY A 230 -2.75 -2.64 -2.56
CA GLY A 230 -1.44 -3.12 -3.00
C GLY A 230 -0.38 -3.04 -1.89
N GLY A 231 -0.35 -1.92 -1.17
CA GLY A 231 0.53 -1.74 -0.03
C GLY A 231 0.21 -2.68 1.13
N LEU A 232 -1.07 -2.83 1.49
CA LEU A 232 -1.53 -3.72 2.56
C LEU A 232 -1.11 -5.18 2.31
N VAL A 233 -1.29 -5.67 1.08
CA VAL A 233 -0.92 -7.05 0.70
C VAL A 233 0.59 -7.25 0.73
N ALA A 234 1.36 -6.34 0.12
CA ALA A 234 2.82 -6.40 0.14
C ALA A 234 3.36 -6.39 1.59
N GLY A 235 2.83 -5.50 2.41
CA GLY A 235 3.17 -5.41 3.83
C GLY A 235 2.81 -6.65 4.64
N ALA A 236 1.65 -7.26 4.39
CA ALA A 236 1.26 -8.52 5.06
C ALA A 236 2.21 -9.68 4.72
N ILE A 237 2.60 -9.83 3.45
CA ILE A 237 3.57 -10.85 3.00
C ILE A 237 4.92 -10.65 3.70
N LEU A 238 5.44 -9.42 3.70
CA LEU A 238 6.72 -9.09 4.34
C LEU A 238 6.64 -9.24 5.86
N GLY A 239 5.54 -8.79 6.48
CA GLY A 239 5.38 -8.82 7.92
C GLY A 239 5.23 -10.21 8.51
N PHE A 240 4.61 -11.13 7.75
CA PHE A 240 4.55 -12.54 8.09
C PHE A 240 5.94 -13.19 8.07
N THR A 241 6.74 -12.91 7.05
CA THR A 241 7.98 -13.63 6.73
C THR A 241 9.24 -13.05 7.38
N LEU A 242 9.35 -11.73 7.49
CA LEU A 242 10.52 -11.08 8.08
C LEU A 242 10.62 -11.35 9.59
N PRO A 243 11.82 -11.55 10.14
CA PRO A 243 12.00 -11.77 11.56
C PRO A 243 11.62 -10.52 12.36
N ALA A 244 10.91 -10.71 13.46
CA ALA A 244 10.62 -9.64 14.41
C ALA A 244 11.65 -9.70 15.55
N MET A 245 12.26 -8.56 15.88
CA MET A 245 13.35 -8.42 16.85
C MET A 245 13.04 -9.01 18.22
N ILE A 246 11.77 -9.05 18.61
CA ILE A 246 11.32 -9.61 19.91
C ILE A 246 11.56 -11.13 19.99
N PHE A 247 11.67 -11.83 18.86
CA PHE A 247 11.85 -13.29 18.82
C PHE A 247 13.29 -13.75 18.57
N ARG A 248 14.29 -12.84 18.61
CA ARG A 248 15.69 -13.19 18.39
C ARG A 248 16.20 -14.20 19.44
N THR A 249 16.07 -15.47 19.13
CA THR A 249 16.84 -16.57 19.70
C THR A 249 18.03 -16.88 18.79
N GLU A 250 19.11 -17.43 19.33
CA GLU A 250 20.33 -17.87 18.59
C GLU A 250 20.01 -18.72 17.34
N ARG A 251 18.82 -19.36 17.30
CA ARG A 251 18.34 -20.27 16.24
C ARG A 251 17.87 -19.56 14.95
N GLU A 252 17.70 -18.24 14.96
CA GLU A 252 17.22 -17.44 13.81
C GLU A 252 18.34 -16.71 13.02
N LYS A 253 19.61 -17.04 13.27
CA LYS A 253 20.76 -16.43 12.55
C LYS A 253 20.85 -16.79 11.06
N SER A 254 20.12 -17.80 10.58
CA SER A 254 20.10 -18.23 9.18
C SER A 254 18.67 -18.39 8.68
N ASN A 255 17.97 -17.28 8.43
CA ASN A 255 16.59 -17.32 7.95
C ASN A 255 16.48 -16.81 6.51
N SER A 256 16.79 -17.70 5.55
CA SER A 256 16.64 -17.46 4.10
C SER A 256 15.21 -17.08 3.70
N SER A 257 14.21 -17.42 4.52
CA SER A 257 12.78 -17.12 4.30
C SER A 257 12.50 -15.63 4.14
N GLY A 258 13.21 -14.76 4.87
CA GLY A 258 13.04 -13.31 4.76
C GLY A 258 13.56 -12.75 3.43
N THR A 259 14.70 -13.27 2.96
CA THR A 259 15.28 -12.89 1.65
C THR A 259 14.40 -13.35 0.50
N ILE A 260 13.87 -14.58 0.58
CA ILE A 260 12.95 -15.12 -0.43
C ILE A 260 11.68 -14.28 -0.51
N ALA A 261 11.10 -13.89 0.62
CA ALA A 261 9.89 -13.07 0.64
C ALA A 261 10.11 -11.68 0.03
N ILE A 262 11.25 -11.03 0.32
CA ILE A 262 11.64 -9.78 -0.35
C ILE A 262 11.74 -9.99 -1.86
N GLY A 263 12.40 -11.07 -2.31
CA GLY A 263 12.49 -11.42 -3.73
C GLY A 263 11.13 -11.63 -4.39
N ILE A 264 10.21 -12.34 -3.72
CA ILE A 264 8.84 -12.55 -4.20
C ILE A 264 8.09 -11.21 -4.32
N VAL A 265 8.14 -10.36 -3.31
CA VAL A 265 7.44 -9.06 -3.35
C VAL A 265 8.00 -8.16 -4.45
N ILE A 266 9.33 -8.12 -4.62
CA ILE A 266 9.96 -7.40 -5.73
C ILE A 266 9.51 -7.99 -7.07
N ALA A 267 9.53 -9.31 -7.23
CA ALA A 267 9.10 -9.97 -8.47
C ALA A 267 7.63 -9.66 -8.78
N LEU A 268 6.75 -9.66 -7.77
CA LEU A 268 5.34 -9.27 -7.94
C LEU A 268 5.19 -7.80 -8.35
N ILE A 269 5.91 -6.89 -7.70
CA ILE A 269 5.91 -5.46 -8.05
C ILE A 269 6.36 -5.28 -9.50
N VAL A 270 7.44 -5.95 -9.91
CA VAL A 270 7.97 -5.87 -11.28
C VAL A 270 6.99 -6.48 -12.28
N ALA A 271 6.42 -7.65 -11.99
CA ALA A 271 5.45 -8.31 -12.88
C ALA A 271 4.20 -7.43 -13.07
N ILE A 272 3.63 -6.91 -11.99
CA ILE A 272 2.49 -5.99 -12.03
C ILE A 272 2.86 -4.72 -12.81
N GLY A 273 4.06 -4.19 -12.58
CA GLY A 273 4.62 -3.04 -13.30
C GLY A 273 4.68 -3.26 -14.81
N ILE A 274 5.23 -4.41 -15.23
CA ILE A 274 5.33 -4.80 -16.65
C ILE A 274 3.94 -4.96 -17.27
N THR A 275 3.01 -5.65 -16.59
CA THR A 275 1.64 -5.81 -17.09
C THR A 275 0.92 -4.46 -17.22
N GLY A 276 1.09 -3.56 -16.25
CA GLY A 276 0.54 -2.20 -16.32
C GLY A 276 1.14 -1.39 -17.48
N HIS A 277 2.45 -1.48 -17.69
CA HIS A 277 3.13 -0.85 -18.83
C HIS A 277 2.62 -1.39 -20.17
N GLN A 278 2.51 -2.71 -20.32
CA GLN A 278 1.98 -3.34 -21.53
C GLN A 278 0.54 -2.93 -21.82
N LYS A 279 -0.30 -2.83 -20.78
CA LYS A 279 -1.67 -2.35 -20.91
C LYS A 279 -1.73 -0.92 -21.44
N LEU A 280 -0.94 0.00 -20.87
CA LEU A 280 -0.90 1.40 -21.30
C LEU A 280 -0.33 1.56 -22.72
N ALA A 281 0.72 0.81 -23.05
CA ALA A 281 1.27 0.80 -24.40
C ALA A 281 0.26 0.27 -25.42
N ALA A 282 -0.54 -0.74 -25.06
CA ALA A 282 -1.63 -1.22 -25.90
C ALA A 282 -2.73 -0.17 -26.09
N GLU A 283 -3.11 0.57 -25.05
CA GLU A 283 -4.07 1.68 -25.15
C GLU A 283 -3.57 2.80 -26.08
N GLU A 284 -2.27 3.13 -26.05
CA GLU A 284 -1.68 4.09 -26.97
C GLU A 284 -1.73 3.60 -28.43
N GLU A 285 -1.40 2.33 -28.68
CA GLU A 285 -1.51 1.76 -30.04
C GLU A 285 -2.98 1.68 -30.50
N LEU A 286 -3.94 1.42 -29.62
CA LEU A 286 -5.38 1.51 -29.95
C LEU A 286 -5.77 2.92 -30.39
N TYR A 287 -5.28 3.95 -29.70
CA TYR A 287 -5.54 5.34 -30.08
C TYR A 287 -4.98 5.66 -31.48
N ARG A 288 -3.76 5.19 -31.78
CA ARG A 288 -3.15 5.33 -33.12
C ARG A 288 -3.93 4.57 -34.19
N ALA A 289 -4.38 3.35 -33.86
CA ALA A 289 -5.20 2.55 -34.74
C ALA A 289 -6.52 3.24 -35.10
N ASP A 290 -7.20 3.81 -34.10
CA ASP A 290 -8.45 4.55 -34.29
C ASP A 290 -8.25 5.74 -35.23
N LYS A 291 -7.20 6.54 -35.00
CA LYS A 291 -6.84 7.67 -35.88
C LYS A 291 -6.54 7.24 -37.32
N ALA A 292 -5.82 6.13 -37.50
CA ALA A 292 -5.53 5.59 -38.83
C ALA A 292 -6.79 5.06 -39.52
N TYR A 293 -7.69 4.41 -38.77
CA TYR A 293 -8.96 3.90 -39.27
C TYR A 293 -9.89 5.04 -39.71
N GLU A 294 -10.03 6.09 -38.89
CA GLU A 294 -10.77 7.31 -39.22
C GLU A 294 -10.23 7.99 -40.50
N ALA A 295 -8.92 7.95 -40.71
CA ALA A 295 -8.27 8.46 -41.91
C ALA A 295 -8.42 7.54 -43.15
N GLY A 296 -9.15 6.44 -43.04
CA GLY A 296 -9.35 5.45 -44.11
C GLY A 296 -8.14 4.55 -44.37
N LYS A 297 -7.09 4.63 -43.55
CA LYS A 297 -5.84 3.87 -43.70
C LYS A 297 -5.93 2.53 -43.00
N LYS A 298 -6.74 1.62 -43.53
CA LYS A 298 -7.04 0.31 -42.89
C LYS A 298 -5.80 -0.53 -42.58
N SER A 299 -4.81 -0.59 -43.48
CA SER A 299 -3.58 -1.38 -43.24
C SER A 299 -2.72 -0.82 -42.10
N GLU A 300 -2.66 0.51 -41.97
CA GLU A 300 -1.96 1.18 -40.86
C GLU A 300 -2.71 0.94 -39.53
N ALA A 301 -4.04 1.03 -39.55
CA ALA A 301 -4.87 0.71 -38.41
C ALA A 301 -4.67 -0.74 -37.95
N LEU A 302 -4.69 -1.69 -38.88
CA LEU A 302 -4.46 -3.11 -38.61
C LEU A 302 -3.10 -3.37 -37.96
N GLN A 303 -2.04 -2.71 -38.43
CA GLN A 303 -0.70 -2.82 -37.83
C GLN A 303 -0.69 -2.38 -36.36
N HIS A 304 -1.33 -1.26 -36.05
CA HIS A 304 -1.43 -0.76 -34.68
C HIS A 304 -2.30 -1.68 -33.79
N LEU A 305 -3.42 -2.18 -34.30
CA LEU A 305 -4.27 -3.12 -33.57
C LEU A 305 -3.54 -4.43 -33.26
N GLU A 306 -2.78 -4.97 -34.22
CA GLU A 306 -2.00 -6.20 -34.02
C GLU A 306 -0.91 -6.01 -32.95
N ARG A 307 -0.24 -4.84 -32.93
CA ARG A 307 0.70 -4.49 -31.84
C ARG A 307 -0.01 -4.39 -30.49
N ALA A 308 -1.18 -3.75 -30.43
CA ALA A 308 -1.98 -3.67 -29.21
C ALA A 308 -2.40 -5.07 -28.71
N ALA A 309 -2.86 -5.94 -29.60
CA ALA A 309 -3.21 -7.33 -29.28
C ALA A 309 -1.99 -8.17 -28.86
N ALA A 310 -0.81 -7.91 -29.41
CA ALA A 310 0.42 -8.59 -29.00
C ALA A 310 0.89 -8.16 -27.60
N MET A 311 0.75 -6.88 -27.26
CA MET A 311 1.14 -6.36 -25.94
C MET A 311 0.14 -6.73 -24.84
N HIS A 312 -1.15 -6.63 -25.14
CA HIS A 312 -2.22 -6.96 -24.19
C HIS A 312 -3.31 -7.79 -24.90
N PRO A 313 -3.15 -9.13 -24.95
CA PRO A 313 -4.05 -10.03 -25.70
C PRO A 313 -5.51 -10.01 -25.24
N GLU A 314 -5.76 -9.63 -23.98
CA GLU A 314 -7.10 -9.53 -23.40
C GLU A 314 -7.81 -8.20 -23.75
N THR A 315 -7.38 -7.52 -24.82
CA THR A 315 -7.98 -6.26 -25.28
C THR A 315 -9.13 -6.54 -26.23
N PHE A 316 -10.38 -6.33 -25.78
CA PHE A 316 -11.57 -6.55 -26.59
C PHE A 316 -11.55 -5.75 -27.90
N THR A 317 -11.28 -4.43 -27.82
CA THR A 317 -11.31 -3.52 -28.97
C THR A 317 -10.33 -3.94 -30.05
N ALA A 318 -9.10 -4.32 -29.68
CA ALA A 318 -8.08 -4.80 -30.63
C ALA A 318 -8.59 -6.03 -31.40
N ASN A 319 -9.01 -7.08 -30.65
CA ASN A 319 -9.50 -8.32 -31.24
C ASN A 319 -10.74 -8.11 -32.11
N PHE A 320 -11.71 -7.32 -31.65
CA PHE A 320 -12.92 -7.05 -32.40
C PHE A 320 -12.63 -6.28 -33.70
N MET A 321 -11.81 -5.22 -33.65
CA MET A 321 -11.50 -4.41 -34.83
C MET A 321 -10.64 -5.15 -35.85
N ILE A 322 -9.65 -5.93 -35.42
CA ILE A 322 -8.85 -6.79 -36.33
C ILE A 322 -9.79 -7.74 -37.08
N GLY A 323 -10.65 -8.44 -36.32
CA GLY A 323 -11.63 -9.35 -36.89
C GLY A 323 -12.60 -8.68 -37.86
N ALA A 324 -13.09 -7.50 -37.52
CA ALA A 324 -13.97 -6.71 -38.38
C ALA A 324 -13.28 -6.26 -39.68
N ILE A 325 -12.03 -5.78 -39.60
CA ILE A 325 -11.25 -5.37 -40.78
C ILE A 325 -11.02 -6.56 -41.72
N TYR A 326 -10.57 -7.70 -41.19
CA TYR A 326 -10.37 -8.90 -42.02
C TYR A 326 -11.67 -9.41 -42.65
N LEU A 327 -12.79 -9.32 -41.94
CA LEU A 327 -14.09 -9.70 -42.48
C LEU A 327 -14.54 -8.75 -43.60
N ASP A 328 -14.34 -7.45 -43.46
CA ASP A 328 -14.62 -6.45 -44.49
C ASP A 328 -13.74 -6.62 -45.74
N GLU A 329 -12.51 -7.11 -45.56
CA GLU A 329 -11.58 -7.42 -46.65
C GLU A 329 -11.84 -8.80 -47.30
N GLY A 330 -12.89 -9.52 -46.87
CA GLY A 330 -13.22 -10.83 -47.43
C GLY A 330 -12.25 -11.94 -47.03
N GLN A 331 -11.57 -11.81 -45.90
CA GLN A 331 -10.63 -12.80 -45.34
C GLN A 331 -11.20 -13.42 -44.05
N PRO A 332 -12.32 -14.17 -44.12
CA PRO A 332 -12.98 -14.71 -42.94
C PRO A 332 -12.10 -15.70 -42.14
N GLU A 333 -11.17 -16.41 -42.77
CA GLU A 333 -10.24 -17.34 -42.12
C GLU A 333 -9.37 -16.62 -41.09
N LYS A 334 -8.91 -15.41 -41.43
CA LYS A 334 -8.11 -14.57 -40.53
C LYS A 334 -8.97 -13.89 -39.48
N ALA A 335 -10.21 -13.56 -39.79
CA ALA A 335 -11.11 -12.87 -38.89
C ALA A 335 -11.55 -13.72 -37.69
N VAL A 336 -11.86 -15.01 -37.92
CA VAL A 336 -12.44 -15.92 -36.90
C VAL A 336 -11.66 -15.95 -35.59
N PRO A 337 -10.33 -16.22 -35.53
CA PRO A 337 -9.62 -16.34 -34.24
C PRO A 337 -9.71 -15.07 -33.39
N PHE A 338 -9.66 -13.89 -34.01
CA PHE A 338 -9.79 -12.62 -33.28
C PHE A 338 -11.23 -12.37 -32.82
N LEU A 339 -12.24 -12.70 -33.63
CA LEU A 339 -13.64 -12.55 -33.26
C LEU A 339 -14.06 -13.55 -32.18
N GLU A 340 -13.52 -14.77 -32.18
CA GLU A 340 -13.70 -15.74 -31.10
C GLU A 340 -13.15 -15.20 -29.78
N LYS A 341 -11.92 -14.66 -29.81
CA LYS A 341 -11.33 -14.02 -28.63
C LYS A 341 -12.16 -12.82 -28.16
N ALA A 342 -12.66 -11.98 -29.07
CA ALA A 342 -13.53 -10.86 -28.73
C ALA A 342 -14.84 -11.32 -28.05
N VAL A 343 -15.48 -12.38 -28.56
CA VAL A 343 -16.68 -12.97 -27.93
C VAL A 343 -16.35 -13.60 -26.57
N GLN A 344 -15.18 -14.24 -26.43
CA GLN A 344 -14.74 -14.78 -25.14
C GLN A 344 -14.57 -13.66 -24.09
N LEU A 345 -13.99 -12.53 -24.50
CA LEU A 345 -13.75 -11.36 -23.63
C LEU A 345 -15.04 -10.65 -23.24
N GLN A 346 -15.98 -10.51 -24.18
CA GLN A 346 -17.29 -9.92 -23.91
C GLN A 346 -18.41 -10.81 -24.47
N PRO A 347 -18.83 -11.85 -23.72
CA PRO A 347 -19.85 -12.79 -24.17
C PRO A 347 -21.20 -12.12 -24.45
N GLU A 348 -21.52 -11.02 -23.80
CA GLU A 348 -22.80 -10.30 -24.00
C GLU A 348 -22.77 -9.33 -25.20
N ASN A 349 -21.61 -9.14 -25.85
CA ASN A 349 -21.48 -8.20 -26.94
C ASN A 349 -22.11 -8.75 -28.24
N ARG A 350 -23.28 -8.21 -28.60
CA ARG A 350 -24.03 -8.62 -29.79
C ARG A 350 -23.27 -8.39 -31.09
N ALA A 351 -22.54 -7.29 -31.22
CA ALA A 351 -21.80 -6.97 -32.43
C ALA A 351 -20.67 -7.98 -32.68
N ALA A 352 -19.95 -8.37 -31.63
CA ALA A 352 -18.90 -9.39 -31.71
C ALA A 352 -19.47 -10.76 -32.11
N LYS A 353 -20.58 -11.18 -31.49
CA LYS A 353 -21.29 -12.43 -31.86
C LYS A 353 -21.73 -12.42 -33.33
N GLN A 354 -22.39 -11.35 -33.79
CA GLN A 354 -22.84 -11.23 -35.18
C GLN A 354 -21.68 -11.19 -36.18
N ALA A 355 -20.56 -10.55 -35.84
CA ALA A 355 -19.37 -10.57 -36.68
C ALA A 355 -18.79 -11.98 -36.80
N LEU A 356 -18.69 -12.72 -35.68
CA LEU A 356 -18.20 -14.09 -35.66
C LEU A 356 -19.09 -15.03 -36.50
N ASP A 357 -20.41 -14.93 -36.35
CA ASP A 357 -21.36 -15.73 -37.12
C ASP A 357 -21.25 -15.44 -38.62
N ARG A 358 -21.11 -14.17 -39.01
CA ARG A 358 -20.89 -13.78 -40.41
C ARG A 358 -19.59 -14.35 -40.96
N ALA A 359 -18.50 -14.30 -40.20
CA ALA A 359 -17.21 -14.87 -40.60
C ALA A 359 -17.33 -16.39 -40.82
N ARG A 360 -17.91 -17.12 -39.86
CA ARG A 360 -18.12 -18.58 -39.96
C ARG A 360 -19.02 -18.97 -41.13
N ASN A 361 -20.10 -18.23 -41.35
CA ASN A 361 -21.00 -18.48 -42.48
C ASN A 361 -20.33 -18.22 -43.84
N SER A 362 -19.35 -17.33 -43.90
CA SER A 362 -18.59 -17.05 -45.12
C SER A 362 -17.59 -18.16 -45.46
N LEU A 363 -17.12 -18.92 -44.46
CA LEU A 363 -16.25 -20.09 -44.66
C LEU A 363 -17.00 -21.35 -45.13
N ASN A 364 -18.31 -21.40 -44.88
CA ASN A 364 -19.17 -22.55 -45.22
C ASN A 364 -19.87 -22.40 -46.58
N LYS A 365 -19.58 -21.33 -47.33
CA LYS A 365 -20.08 -21.08 -48.69
C LYS A 365 -18.94 -21.27 -49.67
#